data_AF-A0A2M7AB33-F1
#
_entry.id   AF-A0A2M7AB33-F1
#
_cell.length_a   1.000
_cell.length_b   1.000
_cell.length_c   1.000
_cell.angle_alpha   90.00
_cell.angle_beta   90.00
_cell.angle_gamma   90.00
#
_symmetry.space_group_name_H-M   'P 1'
#
loop_
_entity.id
_entity.type
_entity.pdbx_description
1 polymer ?
#
loop_
_entity_poly.entity_id
_entity_poly.type
_entity_poly.pdbx_seq_one_letter_code
_entity_poly.pdbx_strand_id
1 'polypeptide(L)'
;MKKKNWTGLLKCKVGDGMFEGEQIVSFNIKGNTVSAIVDKKSVKGKKELEVDIYKKRGEEVLIGIPGETFSTSRKIWVPQEEIE
;
A
#
# COMPACT_ATOMS: atom_id res chain seq x y z
N MET A 1 22.26 0.99 10.95
CA MET A 1 21.18 1.84 11.50
C MET A 1 19.88 1.45 10.80
N LYS A 2 18.92 0.84 11.51
CA LYS A 2 17.59 0.58 10.94
C LYS A 2 16.95 1.93 10.66
N LYS A 3 16.79 2.33 9.39
CA LYS A 3 15.94 3.47 9.04
C LYS A 3 14.60 3.21 9.71
N LYS A 4 14.12 4.12 10.57
CA LYS A 4 12.72 4.10 11.00
C LYS A 4 11.91 4.29 9.72
N ASN A 5 11.44 3.20 9.13
CA ASN A 5 10.45 3.29 8.08
C ASN A 5 9.20 3.84 8.76
N TRP A 6 8.75 5.02 8.33
CA TRP A 6 7.43 5.48 8.72
C TRP A 6 6.43 4.59 7.99
N THR A 7 5.44 4.06 8.69
CA THR A 7 4.33 3.35 8.07
C THR A 7 3.12 4.27 8.02
N GLY A 8 2.22 4.04 7.06
CA GLY A 8 0.93 4.72 6.98
C GLY A 8 -0.15 3.74 6.53
N LEU A 9 -1.41 4.13 6.71
CA LEU A 9 -2.56 3.33 6.28
C LEU A 9 -3.15 3.91 5.00
N LEU A 10 -3.02 3.16 3.90
CA LEU A 10 -3.59 3.53 2.61
C LEU A 10 -5.02 3.01 2.50
N LYS A 11 -5.96 3.91 2.24
CA LYS A 11 -7.36 3.55 1.93
C LYS A 11 -7.44 2.74 0.64
N CYS A 12 -8.04 1.56 0.71
CA CYS A 12 -8.20 0.68 -0.44
C CYS A 12 -9.45 -0.21 -0.32
N LYS A 13 -9.86 -0.78 -1.44
CA LYS A 13 -10.81 -1.90 -1.47
C LYS A 13 -10.03 -3.18 -1.32
N VAL A 14 -10.45 -4.04 -0.40
CA VAL A 14 -9.83 -5.33 -0.15
C VAL A 14 -10.75 -6.44 -0.66
N GLY A 15 -10.21 -7.31 -1.50
CA GLY A 15 -10.82 -8.56 -1.94
C GLY A 15 -9.95 -9.76 -1.57
N ASP A 16 -10.53 -10.95 -1.71
CA ASP A 16 -9.81 -12.20 -1.48
C ASP A 16 -8.79 -12.48 -2.60
N GLY A 17 -7.62 -13.00 -2.22
CA GLY A 17 -6.60 -13.49 -3.15
C GLY A 17 -6.91 -14.88 -3.68
N MET A 18 -6.04 -15.39 -4.56
CA MET A 18 -6.18 -16.75 -5.09
C MET A 18 -5.70 -17.81 -4.08
N PHE A 19 -4.74 -17.46 -3.23
CA PHE A 19 -4.16 -18.37 -2.23
C PHE A 19 -4.52 -17.96 -0.80
N GLU A 20 -4.50 -18.95 0.11
CA GLU A 20 -4.70 -18.70 1.53
C GLU A 20 -3.58 -17.80 2.07
N GLY A 21 -3.97 -16.65 2.63
CA GLY A 21 -3.03 -15.65 3.12
C GLY A 21 -2.76 -14.50 2.15
N GLU A 22 -3.31 -14.53 0.94
CA GLU A 22 -3.26 -13.40 0.00
C GLU A 22 -4.54 -12.58 0.01
N GLN A 23 -4.40 -11.29 -0.24
CA GLN A 23 -5.51 -10.38 -0.52
C GLN A 23 -5.18 -9.52 -1.73
N ILE A 24 -6.23 -9.16 -2.47
CA ILE A 24 -6.12 -8.21 -3.57
C ILE A 24 -6.61 -6.86 -3.06
N VAL A 25 -5.72 -5.87 -3.07
CA VAL A 25 -6.06 -4.49 -2.74
C VAL A 25 -6.18 -3.67 -4.00
N SER A 26 -7.15 -2.77 -4.05
CA SER A 26 -7.34 -1.83 -5.16
C SER A 26 -7.61 -0.43 -4.65
N PHE A 27 -6.89 0.56 -5.14
CA PHE A 27 -7.01 1.97 -4.77
C PHE A 27 -6.91 2.87 -6.00
N ASN A 28 -7.47 4.08 -5.92
CA ASN A 28 -7.47 5.03 -7.03
C ASN A 28 -6.48 6.14 -6.75
N ILE A 29 -5.57 6.39 -7.69
CA ILE A 29 -4.61 7.50 -7.59
C ILE A 29 -4.73 8.34 -8.86
N LYS A 30 -5.10 9.61 -8.68
CA LYS A 30 -5.22 10.57 -9.78
C LYS A 30 -6.05 10.02 -10.97
N GLY A 31 -7.16 9.33 -10.66
CA GLY A 31 -8.05 8.73 -11.65
C GLY A 31 -7.61 7.36 -12.20
N ASN A 32 -6.47 6.81 -11.79
CA ASN A 32 -6.01 5.48 -12.19
C ASN A 32 -6.26 4.47 -11.07
N THR A 33 -6.93 3.37 -11.39
CA THR A 33 -7.06 2.23 -10.46
C THR A 33 -5.77 1.42 -10.46
N VAL A 34 -5.18 1.27 -9.29
CA VAL A 34 -4.02 0.43 -9.05
C VAL A 34 -4.47 -0.76 -8.21
N SER A 35 -4.12 -1.96 -8.65
CA SER A 35 -4.37 -3.19 -7.92
C SER A 35 -3.05 -3.89 -7.59
N ALA A 36 -2.99 -4.48 -6.40
CA ALA A 36 -1.83 -5.24 -5.94
C ALA A 36 -2.28 -6.48 -5.16
N ILE A 37 -1.50 -7.55 -5.26
CA ILE A 37 -1.62 -8.72 -4.40
C ILE A 37 -0.70 -8.48 -3.22
N VAL A 38 -1.23 -8.62 -2.01
CA VAL A 38 -0.52 -8.36 -0.75
C VAL A 38 -0.76 -9.53 0.20
N ASP A 39 0.13 -9.67 1.19
CA ASP A 39 -0.11 -10.59 2.30
C ASP A 39 -1.25 -10.07 3.17
N LYS A 40 -2.13 -10.97 3.61
CA LYS A 40 -3.27 -10.67 4.49
C LYS A 40 -2.85 -9.96 5.78
N LYS A 41 -1.62 -10.16 6.27
CA LYS A 41 -1.09 -9.49 7.47
C LYS A 41 -0.81 -8.00 7.25
N SER A 42 -0.57 -7.59 6.00
CA SER A 42 -0.35 -6.20 5.63
C SER A 42 -1.66 -5.41 5.55
N VAL A 43 -2.79 -6.07 5.41
CA VAL A 43 -4.10 -5.43 5.42
C VAL A 43 -4.54 -5.22 6.88
N LYS A 44 -4.92 -3.98 7.20
CA LYS A 44 -5.56 -3.65 8.48
C LYS A 44 -7.06 -3.51 8.24
N GLY A 45 -7.84 -4.31 8.96
CA GLY A 45 -9.29 -4.31 8.82
C GLY A 45 -9.75 -4.78 7.44
N LYS A 46 -10.80 -4.12 6.89
CA LYS A 46 -11.41 -4.47 5.60
C LYS A 46 -11.18 -3.45 4.48
N LYS A 47 -10.47 -2.34 4.76
CA LYS A 47 -10.39 -1.19 3.86
C LYS A 47 -9.04 -0.47 3.87
N GLU A 48 -8.04 -0.98 4.57
CA GLU A 48 -6.78 -0.27 4.77
C GLU A 48 -5.60 -1.20 4.55
N LEU A 49 -4.56 -0.67 3.91
CA LEU A 49 -3.30 -1.36 3.66
C LEU A 49 -2.18 -0.64 4.41
N GLU A 50 -1.44 -1.37 5.22
CA GLU A 50 -0.22 -0.85 5.84
C GLU A 50 0.88 -0.75 4.80
N VAL A 51 1.40 0.46 4.58
CA VAL A 51 2.43 0.75 3.57
C VAL A 51 3.63 1.43 4.19
N ASP A 52 4.82 1.17 3.64
CA ASP A 52 6.05 1.88 4.04
C ASP A 52 6.12 3.25 3.35
N ILE A 53 6.25 4.33 4.10
CA ILE A 53 6.47 5.69 3.61
C ILE A 53 7.97 5.96 3.50
N TYR A 54 8.43 6.20 2.27
CA TYR A 54 9.84 6.45 1.95
C TYR A 54 10.19 7.93 1.89
N LYS A 55 9.27 8.77 1.39
CA LYS A 55 9.51 10.19 1.16
C LYS A 55 8.19 10.96 1.20
N LYS A 56 8.24 12.22 1.65
CA LYS A 56 7.15 13.18 1.51
C LYS A 56 7.62 14.35 0.63
N ARG A 57 6.76 14.87 -0.24
CA ARG A 57 7.04 16.01 -1.12
C ARG A 57 5.75 16.81 -1.32
N GLY A 58 5.63 17.94 -0.62
CA GLY A 58 4.42 18.75 -0.68
C GLY A 58 3.22 17.94 -0.20
N GLU A 59 2.18 17.87 -1.03
CA GLU A 59 0.94 17.14 -0.77
C GLU A 59 0.99 15.66 -1.18
N GLU A 60 2.17 15.16 -1.59
CA GLU A 60 2.34 13.77 -2.01
C GLU A 60 3.32 13.01 -1.11
N VAL A 61 3.09 11.71 -0.97
CA VAL A 61 3.96 10.79 -0.23
C VAL A 61 4.29 9.57 -1.09
N LEU A 62 5.57 9.20 -1.09
CA LEU A 62 6.08 8.02 -1.78
C LEU A 62 5.94 6.83 -0.84
N ILE A 63 5.05 5.93 -1.17
CA ILE A 63 4.79 4.70 -0.41
C ILE A 63 5.33 3.49 -1.15
N GLY A 64 5.67 2.43 -0.42
CA GLY A 64 5.94 1.10 -0.97
C GLY A 64 4.81 0.16 -0.63
N ILE A 65 4.27 -0.52 -1.65
CA ILE A 65 3.25 -1.55 -1.49
C ILE A 65 3.93 -2.86 -1.05
N PRO A 66 3.51 -3.46 0.08
CA PRO A 66 4.07 -4.73 0.55
C PRO A 66 3.58 -5.91 -0.32
N GLY A 67 4.35 -6.99 -0.39
CA GLY A 67 3.81 -8.30 -0.81
C GLY A 67 4.03 -8.75 -2.26
N GLU A 68 4.74 -8.02 -3.12
CA GLU A 68 5.21 -8.64 -4.36
C GLU A 68 6.43 -9.54 -4.07
N THR A 69 6.19 -10.85 -3.94
CA THR A 69 7.23 -11.90 -3.78
C THR A 69 8.29 -11.87 -4.90
N PHE A 70 8.02 -11.21 -6.05
CA PHE A 70 8.92 -11.17 -7.21
C PHE A 70 9.27 -9.77 -7.74
N SER A 71 8.69 -8.71 -7.18
CA SER A 71 9.05 -7.33 -7.57
C SER A 71 9.32 -6.54 -6.31
N THR A 72 10.57 -6.14 -6.15
CA THR A 72 11.00 -5.11 -5.20
C THR A 72 9.96 -3.98 -5.09
N SER A 73 9.25 -3.95 -3.96
CA SER A 73 8.45 -2.85 -3.41
C SER A 73 8.01 -1.81 -4.46
N ARG A 74 6.87 -2.03 -5.12
CA ARG A 74 6.27 -1.04 -6.02
C ARG A 74 6.13 0.28 -5.26
N LYS A 75 6.95 1.27 -5.62
CA LYS A 75 6.90 2.60 -5.01
C LYS A 75 5.99 3.47 -5.82
N ILE A 76 5.01 4.07 -5.17
CA ILE A 76 4.03 4.93 -5.82
C ILE A 76 3.87 6.22 -5.04
N TRP A 77 3.76 7.34 -5.76
CA TRP A 77 3.39 8.61 -5.18
C TRP A 77 1.87 8.65 -5.03
N VAL A 78 1.41 8.89 -3.81
CA VAL A 78 -0.01 9.05 -3.49
C VAL A 78 -0.23 10.41 -2.82
N PRO A 79 -1.41 11.02 -3.00
CA PRO A 79 -1.81 12.17 -2.19
C PRO A 79 -1.72 11.85 -0.70
N GLN A 80 -1.22 12.78 0.11
CA GLN A 80 -1.08 12.57 1.55
C GLN A 80 -2.43 12.33 2.22
N GLU A 81 -3.53 12.89 1.70
CA GLU A 81 -4.89 12.69 2.20
C GLU A 81 -5.38 11.22 2.13
N GLU A 82 -4.79 10.42 1.24
CA GLU A 82 -5.11 9.00 1.11
C GLU A 82 -4.40 8.13 2.16
N ILE A 83 -3.47 8.73 2.92
CA ILE A 83 -2.68 8.08 3.97
C ILE A 83 -3.09 8.60 5.35
N GLU A 84 -3.59 7.69 6.18
CA GLU A 84 -3.90 7.92 7.61
C GLU A 84 -2.74 7.52 8.54
#